data_AF-A0A966HKF2-F1
#
_entry.id   AF-A0A966HKF2-F1
#
_cell.length_a   1.000
_cell.length_b   1.000
_cell.length_c   1.000
_cell.angle_alpha   90.00
_cell.angle_beta   90.00
_cell.angle_gamma   90.00
#
_symmetry.space_group_name_H-M   'P 1'
#
loop_
_entity.id
_entity.type
_entity.pdbx_description
1 polymer ?
#
loop_
_entity_poly.entity_id
_entity_poly.type
_entity_poly.pdbx_seq_one_letter_code
_entity_poly.pdbx_strand_id
1 'polypeptide(L)'
;MVFKKKENNIKIYSILFLIGIFLFLPNSLEAQALADKLVGRILLQVEDNGEAWYIYPKNYRRYYLGRPRDAFNVMRNLGLGAKSDIIGKNIFPSNLAGMILLDVEKNGEAYYIDPLTLKKHYLGRPDDAFLIMRQLGLGIKNNDLNLISRGDIDAVELNFHSSYLEDVPFTSQAPYFDWTDKRQQDGCEEASALMAVKWAREEDLNKNEALQEILKASDYLKDTYGEYRDISINDANLWILNDYFNYRNTKVLLDVTVKDIIDELGKGNLVIAPFNGQLLNNPHFTGAGPERHMLVIRGYDAKEDVFITNDPGTRYGENYKYPADTLFAAIRDYATGYHKPINEERKNIIIISK
;
A
#
# COMPACT_ATOMS: atom_id res chain seq x y z
N MET A 1 -33.87 4.66 71.81
CA MET A 1 -33.64 4.50 70.36
C MET A 1 -33.45 5.89 69.77
N VAL A 2 -32.21 6.34 69.54
CA VAL A 2 -31.89 7.71 69.12
C VAL A 2 -31.42 7.65 67.67
N PHE A 3 -32.15 8.26 66.74
CA PHE A 3 -31.74 8.42 65.35
C PHE A 3 -30.79 9.61 65.21
N LYS A 4 -29.54 9.35 64.81
CA LYS A 4 -28.58 10.38 64.37
C LYS A 4 -28.72 10.57 62.86
N LYS A 5 -29.08 11.79 62.45
CA LYS A 5 -29.12 12.23 61.05
C LYS A 5 -27.69 12.55 60.59
N LYS A 6 -27.20 11.86 59.56
CA LYS A 6 -25.90 12.11 58.92
C LYS A 6 -26.11 13.19 57.84
N GLU A 7 -25.49 14.35 57.99
CA GLU A 7 -25.51 15.41 56.98
C GLU A 7 -24.52 15.10 55.84
N ASN A 8 -24.96 15.36 54.60
CA ASN A 8 -24.26 15.05 53.36
C ASN A 8 -23.33 16.21 52.93
N ASN A 9 -22.02 16.05 53.12
CA ASN A 9 -20.97 16.95 52.61
C ASN A 9 -20.43 16.56 51.22
N ILE A 10 -21.29 16.10 50.31
CA ILE A 10 -20.85 15.53 49.00
C ILE A 10 -20.92 16.54 47.84
N LYS A 11 -21.49 17.75 48.02
CA LYS A 11 -21.78 18.65 46.88
C LYS A 11 -20.73 19.69 46.50
N ILE A 12 -19.62 19.84 47.25
CA ILE A 12 -18.65 20.93 46.99
C ILE A 12 -17.43 20.47 46.16
N TYR A 13 -17.01 19.21 46.26
CA TYR A 13 -15.83 18.71 45.53
C TYR A 13 -16.09 18.41 44.04
N SER A 14 -17.36 18.24 43.64
CA SER A 14 -17.72 17.95 42.24
C SER A 14 -17.69 19.18 41.32
N ILE A 15 -17.78 20.39 41.88
CA ILE A 15 -17.79 21.64 41.09
C ILE A 15 -16.35 22.12 40.80
N LEU A 16 -15.40 21.86 41.70
CA LEU A 16 -13.97 22.19 41.50
C LEU A 16 -13.29 21.29 40.45
N PHE A 17 -13.77 20.06 40.25
CA PHE A 17 -13.21 19.14 39.25
C PHE A 17 -13.61 19.51 37.81
N LEU A 18 -14.76 20.18 37.61
CA LEU A 18 -15.23 20.65 36.31
C LEU A 18 -14.55 21.96 35.86
N ILE A 19 -14.04 22.76 36.80
CA ILE A 19 -13.30 24.00 36.47
C ILE A 19 -11.83 23.70 36.10
N GLY A 20 -11.26 22.61 36.62
CA GLY A 20 -9.87 22.20 36.33
C GLY A 20 -9.64 21.62 34.93
N ILE A 21 -10.67 21.07 34.28
CA ILE A 21 -10.56 20.45 32.94
C ILE A 21 -10.66 21.51 31.81
N PHE A 22 -11.19 22.70 32.10
CA PHE A 22 -11.32 23.78 31.11
C PHE A 22 -10.06 24.64 30.94
N LEU A 23 -9.01 24.43 31.75
CA LEU A 23 -7.80 25.27 31.78
C LEU A 23 -6.67 24.83 30.82
N PHE A 24 -6.87 23.77 30.04
CA PHE A 24 -5.85 23.24 29.11
C PHE A 24 -6.33 23.11 27.66
N LEU A 25 -7.41 23.80 27.29
CA LEU A 25 -7.73 23.97 25.87
C LEU A 25 -6.87 25.11 25.31
N PRO A 26 -6.08 24.89 24.25
CA PRO A 26 -5.35 25.98 23.62
C PRO A 26 -6.33 27.08 23.20
N ASN A 27 -5.95 28.33 23.44
CA ASN A 27 -6.73 29.47 22.99
C ASN A 27 -6.87 29.38 21.46
N SER A 28 -8.11 29.26 20.97
CA SER A 28 -8.39 29.14 19.52
C SER A 28 -7.78 30.26 18.69
N LEU A 29 -7.58 31.45 19.30
CA LEU A 29 -6.90 32.61 18.71
C LEU A 29 -5.40 32.36 18.48
N GLU A 30 -4.71 31.70 19.40
CA GLU A 30 -3.28 31.40 19.30
C GLU A 30 -3.02 30.35 18.22
N ALA A 31 -3.86 29.31 18.20
CA ALA A 31 -3.86 28.28 17.17
C ALA A 31 -4.06 28.86 15.75
N GLN A 32 -5.04 29.75 15.58
CA GLN A 32 -5.29 30.40 14.30
C GLN A 32 -4.14 31.30 13.88
N ALA A 33 -3.61 32.14 14.77
CA ALA A 33 -2.50 33.04 14.46
C ALA A 33 -1.22 32.28 14.05
N LEU A 34 -0.95 31.14 14.68
CA LEU A 34 0.16 30.27 14.29
C LEU A 34 -0.08 29.63 12.92
N ALA A 35 -1.29 29.11 12.67
CA ALA A 35 -1.64 28.52 11.39
C ALA A 35 -1.56 29.55 10.24
N ASP A 36 -1.97 30.80 10.48
CA ASP A 36 -1.87 31.89 9.50
C ASP A 36 -0.40 32.20 9.14
N LYS A 37 0.51 32.14 10.11
CA LYS A 37 1.95 32.37 9.89
C LYS A 37 2.61 31.22 9.11
N LEU A 38 2.10 30.00 9.30
CA LEU A 38 2.67 28.77 8.74
C LEU A 38 1.92 28.26 7.50
N VAL A 39 0.88 28.97 7.07
CA VAL A 39 0.04 28.59 5.94
C VAL A 39 0.88 28.34 4.69
N GLY A 40 0.62 27.22 4.03
CA GLY A 40 1.31 26.85 2.81
C GLY A 40 2.73 26.31 3.00
N ARG A 41 3.25 26.24 4.23
CA ARG A 41 4.61 25.73 4.51
C ARG A 41 4.63 24.21 4.66
N ILE A 42 5.78 23.63 4.33
CA ILE A 42 6.17 22.30 4.78
C ILE A 42 6.92 22.46 6.11
N LEU A 43 6.54 21.66 7.10
CA LEU A 43 7.11 21.66 8.44
C LEU A 43 7.80 20.33 8.72
N LEU A 44 8.85 20.36 9.54
CA LEU A 44 9.55 19.18 10.03
C LEU A 44 9.45 19.15 11.56
N GLN A 45 8.92 18.06 12.09
CA GLN A 45 8.80 17.83 13.53
C GLN A 45 10.17 17.46 14.10
N VAL A 46 10.78 18.36 14.89
CA VAL A 46 12.19 18.23 15.30
C VAL A 46 12.42 17.51 16.63
N GLU A 47 11.35 17.20 17.37
CA GLU A 47 11.42 16.59 18.70
C GLU A 47 11.13 15.08 18.69
N ASP A 48 10.76 14.50 17.53
CA ASP A 48 10.46 13.08 17.32
C ASP A 48 11.26 12.48 16.15
N ASN A 49 10.64 11.75 15.21
CA ASN A 49 11.34 11.02 14.14
C ASN A 49 11.63 11.87 12.90
N GLY A 50 11.43 13.20 12.96
CA GLY A 50 11.63 14.07 11.79
C GLY A 50 10.45 14.07 10.82
N GLU A 51 9.24 13.78 11.31
CA GLU A 51 8.03 13.72 10.50
C GLU A 51 7.75 15.02 9.74
N ALA A 52 7.38 14.88 8.46
CA ALA A 52 7.00 16.01 7.62
C ALA A 52 5.50 16.29 7.66
N TRP A 53 5.14 17.58 7.62
CA TRP A 53 3.76 18.07 7.64
C TRP A 53 3.56 19.19 6.63
N TYR A 54 2.35 19.31 6.07
CA TYR A 54 1.96 20.38 5.14
C TYR A 54 0.78 21.18 5.69
N ILE A 55 0.88 22.51 5.73
CA ILE A 55 -0.24 23.37 6.15
C ILE A 55 -1.03 23.81 4.92
N TYR A 56 -2.23 23.26 4.72
CA TYR A 56 -2.98 23.50 3.50
C TYR A 56 -3.60 24.91 3.47
N PRO A 57 -3.33 25.73 2.41
CA PRO A 57 -3.79 27.12 2.38
C PRO A 57 -5.30 27.35 2.38
N LYS A 58 -6.12 26.35 2.02
CA LYS A 58 -7.58 26.54 1.97
C LYS A 58 -8.27 26.39 3.32
N ASN A 59 -7.68 25.66 4.26
CA ASN A 59 -8.34 25.35 5.54
C ASN A 59 -7.43 25.44 6.76
N TYR A 60 -6.17 25.85 6.59
CA TYR A 60 -5.22 26.10 7.68
C TYR A 60 -4.91 24.87 8.54
N ARG A 61 -5.19 23.66 8.03
CA ARG A 61 -4.95 22.41 8.74
C ARG A 61 -3.60 21.80 8.36
N ARG A 62 -2.99 21.09 9.32
CA ARG A 62 -1.76 20.31 9.10
C ARG A 62 -2.09 18.93 8.54
N TYR A 63 -1.44 18.53 7.46
CA TYR A 63 -1.58 17.24 6.83
C TYR A 63 -0.26 16.49 6.89
N TYR A 64 -0.34 15.20 7.20
CA TYR A 64 0.85 14.37 7.38
C TYR A 64 1.48 14.06 6.02
N LEU A 65 2.81 14.15 5.93
CA LEU A 65 3.60 13.85 4.74
C LEU A 65 4.64 12.75 4.98
N GLY A 66 4.66 12.14 6.17
CA GLY A 66 5.74 11.25 6.59
C GLY A 66 5.80 9.91 5.87
N ARG A 67 4.68 9.39 5.33
CA ARG A 67 4.69 8.18 4.48
C ARG A 67 4.41 8.54 3.02
N PRO A 68 4.93 7.77 2.05
CA PRO A 68 4.66 7.98 0.63
C PRO A 68 3.17 8.07 0.28
N ARG A 69 2.32 7.24 0.92
CA ARG A 69 0.86 7.26 0.73
C ARG A 69 0.23 8.57 1.21
N ASP A 70 0.63 9.09 2.37
CA ASP A 70 0.06 10.34 2.89
C ASP A 70 0.43 11.52 2.00
N ALA A 71 1.71 11.58 1.58
CA ALA A 71 2.19 12.58 0.64
C ALA A 71 1.44 12.50 -0.70
N PHE A 72 1.26 11.29 -1.23
CA PHE A 72 0.45 11.07 -2.44
C PHE A 72 -0.99 11.53 -2.26
N ASN A 73 -1.63 11.20 -1.15
CA ASN A 73 -3.00 11.61 -0.84
C ASN A 73 -3.12 13.14 -0.72
N VAL A 74 -2.16 13.80 -0.07
CA VAL A 74 -2.06 15.26 -0.03
C VAL A 74 -2.01 15.85 -1.44
N MET A 75 -1.09 15.36 -2.26
CA MET A 75 -0.92 15.85 -3.63
C MET A 75 -2.20 15.64 -4.46
N ARG A 76 -2.81 14.45 -4.37
CA ARG A 76 -4.00 14.09 -5.15
C ARG A 76 -5.25 14.85 -4.74
N ASN A 77 -5.52 14.97 -3.44
CA ASN A 77 -6.79 15.48 -2.93
C ASN A 77 -6.77 16.98 -2.61
N LEU A 78 -5.61 17.53 -2.24
CA LEU A 78 -5.46 18.95 -1.93
C LEU A 78 -4.81 19.73 -3.07
N GLY A 79 -4.20 19.02 -4.03
CA GLY A 79 -3.60 19.61 -5.22
C GLY A 79 -4.63 20.32 -6.11
N LEU A 80 -4.22 21.45 -6.66
CA LEU A 80 -5.00 22.22 -7.61
C LEU A 80 -4.60 21.83 -9.03
N GLY A 81 -5.53 21.29 -9.81
CA GLY A 81 -5.31 21.05 -11.24
C GLY A 81 -5.01 22.35 -11.99
N ALA A 82 -3.92 22.36 -12.76
CA ALA A 82 -3.52 23.49 -13.58
C ALA A 82 -3.09 23.02 -14.97
N LYS A 83 -3.34 23.86 -15.98
CA LYS A 83 -2.90 23.62 -17.35
C LYS A 83 -1.38 23.75 -17.48
N SER A 84 -0.81 23.09 -18.47
CA SER A 84 0.64 23.07 -18.71
C SER A 84 1.23 24.47 -18.93
N ASP A 85 0.47 25.41 -19.50
CA ASP A 85 0.88 26.81 -19.70
C ASP A 85 1.05 27.58 -18.38
N ILE A 86 0.19 27.32 -17.39
CA ILE A 86 0.29 27.87 -16.04
C ILE A 86 1.50 27.25 -15.33
N ILE A 87 1.65 25.92 -15.41
CA ILE A 87 2.79 25.20 -14.82
C ILE A 87 4.12 25.68 -15.40
N GLY A 88 4.16 26.07 -16.68
CA GLY A 88 5.35 26.57 -17.37
C GLY A 88 5.94 27.88 -16.82
N LYS A 89 5.25 28.56 -15.91
CA LYS A 89 5.74 29.82 -15.31
C LYS A 89 6.87 29.58 -14.31
N ASN A 90 7.76 30.57 -14.19
CA ASN A 90 8.89 30.54 -13.25
C ASN A 90 8.55 31.15 -11.88
N ILE A 91 7.68 32.15 -11.87
CA ILE A 91 7.18 32.82 -10.66
C ILE A 91 5.66 32.80 -10.72
N PHE A 92 5.04 32.35 -9.64
CA PHE A 92 3.60 32.18 -9.53
C PHE A 92 2.97 33.38 -8.79
N PRO A 93 1.70 33.71 -9.06
CA PRO A 93 0.99 34.74 -8.31
C PRO A 93 0.81 34.35 -6.84
N SER A 94 0.73 35.33 -5.95
CA SER A 94 0.67 35.14 -4.49
C SER A 94 -0.54 34.34 -4.01
N ASN A 95 -1.64 34.32 -4.77
CA ASN A 95 -2.80 33.48 -4.47
C ASN A 95 -2.55 31.97 -4.64
N LEU A 96 -1.42 31.58 -5.26
CA LEU A 96 -0.95 30.20 -5.37
C LEU A 96 0.18 29.88 -4.38
N ALA A 97 0.58 30.82 -3.53
CA ALA A 97 1.61 30.63 -2.52
C ALA A 97 1.28 29.42 -1.63
N GLY A 98 2.22 28.48 -1.53
CA GLY A 98 2.07 27.27 -0.72
C GLY A 98 1.11 26.22 -1.28
N MET A 99 0.53 26.42 -2.47
CA MET A 99 -0.31 25.42 -3.11
C MET A 99 0.53 24.32 -3.76
N ILE A 100 -0.04 23.13 -3.86
CA ILE A 100 0.44 22.07 -4.75
C ILE A 100 -0.36 22.15 -6.04
N LEU A 101 0.31 22.23 -7.19
CA LEU A 101 -0.31 22.23 -8.51
C LEU A 101 -0.08 20.89 -9.20
N LEU A 102 -1.11 20.36 -9.86
CA LEU A 102 -1.05 19.14 -10.67
C LEU A 102 -1.19 19.49 -12.15
N ASP A 103 -0.27 19.06 -13.00
CA ASP A 103 -0.37 19.24 -14.45
C ASP A 103 -1.41 18.27 -15.04
N VAL A 104 -2.59 18.80 -15.39
CA VAL A 104 -3.72 17.97 -15.86
C VAL A 104 -3.66 17.64 -17.35
N GLU A 105 -2.72 18.24 -18.10
CA GLU A 105 -2.58 18.04 -19.54
C GLU A 105 -1.42 17.07 -19.89
N LYS A 106 -0.73 16.55 -18.85
CA LYS A 106 0.38 15.58 -18.97
C LYS A 106 0.14 14.36 -18.06
N ASN A 107 1.16 13.91 -17.33
CA ASN A 107 1.13 12.69 -16.54
C ASN A 107 0.70 12.94 -15.08
N GLY A 108 0.11 14.09 -14.77
CA GLY A 108 -0.28 14.44 -13.40
C GLY A 108 0.90 14.88 -12.53
N GLU A 109 1.98 15.38 -13.13
CA GLU A 109 3.15 15.89 -12.43
C GLU A 109 2.76 16.92 -11.35
N ALA A 110 3.26 16.72 -10.13
CA ALA A 110 2.98 17.59 -9.00
C ALA A 110 4.09 18.62 -8.76
N TYR A 111 3.70 19.85 -8.42
CA TYR A 111 4.62 20.95 -8.12
C TYR A 111 4.17 21.73 -6.88
N TYR A 112 5.05 21.85 -5.88
CA TYR A 112 4.83 22.71 -4.71
C TYR A 112 5.30 24.13 -5.02
N ILE A 113 4.44 25.13 -4.76
CA ILE A 113 4.79 26.54 -4.91
C ILE A 113 5.28 27.07 -3.56
N ASP A 114 6.56 27.37 -3.44
CA ASP A 114 7.14 27.90 -2.20
C ASP A 114 6.49 29.25 -1.85
N PRO A 115 5.83 29.39 -0.67
CA PRO A 115 5.14 30.62 -0.30
C PRO A 115 6.09 31.81 -0.06
N LEU A 116 7.40 31.57 0.13
CA LEU A 116 8.38 32.63 0.35
C LEU A 116 8.93 33.18 -0.98
N THR A 117 9.16 32.31 -1.96
CA THR A 117 9.82 32.66 -3.22
C THR A 117 8.89 32.67 -4.42
N LEU A 118 7.70 32.09 -4.29
CA LEU A 118 6.71 31.86 -5.35
C LEU A 118 7.25 31.02 -6.53
N LYS A 119 8.35 30.30 -6.30
CA LYS A 119 8.93 29.36 -7.26
C LYS A 119 8.33 27.98 -7.05
N LYS A 120 8.19 27.24 -8.16
CA LYS A 120 7.74 25.85 -8.11
C LYS A 120 8.91 24.91 -7.80
N HIS A 121 8.60 23.83 -7.10
CA HIS A 121 9.48 22.70 -6.83
C HIS A 121 8.77 21.41 -7.23
N TYR A 122 9.46 20.55 -7.97
CA TYR A 122 8.88 19.33 -8.51
C TYR A 122 8.72 18.24 -7.44
N LEU A 123 7.55 17.64 -7.33
CA LEU A 123 7.20 16.61 -6.34
C LEU A 123 6.98 15.22 -6.96
N GLY A 124 7.19 15.05 -8.26
CA GLY A 124 6.73 13.85 -8.97
C GLY A 124 7.52 12.55 -8.70
N ARG A 125 8.69 12.62 -8.04
CA ARG A 125 9.44 11.43 -7.61
C ARG A 125 9.65 11.45 -6.09
N PRO A 126 9.70 10.28 -5.42
CA PRO A 126 9.96 10.19 -3.98
C PRO A 126 11.20 10.97 -3.53
N ASP A 127 12.31 10.85 -4.27
CA ASP A 127 13.56 11.54 -3.95
C ASP A 127 13.44 13.07 -4.04
N ASP A 128 12.71 13.58 -5.04
CA ASP A 128 12.49 15.03 -5.19
C ASP A 128 11.65 15.58 -4.03
N ALA A 129 10.59 14.86 -3.67
CA ALA A 129 9.74 15.21 -2.54
C ALA A 129 10.54 15.22 -1.22
N PHE A 130 11.39 14.21 -0.99
CA PHE A 130 12.27 14.16 0.17
C PHE A 130 13.26 15.33 0.22
N LEU A 131 13.88 15.68 -0.91
CA LEU A 131 14.78 16.83 -1.00
C LEU A 131 14.08 18.14 -0.64
N ILE A 132 12.85 18.33 -1.11
CA ILE A 132 12.03 19.50 -0.81
C ILE A 132 11.70 19.56 0.68
N MET A 133 11.24 18.46 1.28
CA MET A 133 10.96 18.40 2.71
C MET A 133 12.19 18.77 3.53
N ARG A 134 13.37 18.27 3.15
CA ARG A 134 14.63 18.58 3.84
C ARG A 134 15.10 20.03 3.64
N GLN A 135 14.96 20.59 2.45
CA GLN A 135 15.49 21.92 2.12
C GLN A 135 14.55 23.06 2.52
N LEU A 136 13.24 22.87 2.36
CA LEU A 136 12.22 23.90 2.59
C LEU A 136 11.46 23.69 3.90
N GLY A 137 11.60 22.52 4.51
CA GLY A 137 10.97 22.16 5.77
C GLY A 137 11.38 23.09 6.89
N LEU A 138 10.41 23.77 7.49
CA LEU A 138 10.63 24.59 8.67
C LEU A 138 10.51 23.71 9.93
N GLY A 139 11.55 23.67 10.74
CA GLY A 139 11.52 22.96 12.02
C GLY A 139 10.43 23.51 12.95
N ILE A 140 9.65 22.62 13.56
CA ILE A 140 8.59 22.98 14.51
C ILE A 140 8.57 22.01 15.70
N LYS A 141 8.29 22.55 16.89
CA LYS A 141 8.16 21.78 18.13
C LYS A 141 6.78 21.14 18.24
N ASN A 142 6.69 20.08 19.05
CA ASN A 142 5.45 19.32 19.22
C ASN A 142 4.32 20.18 19.79
N ASN A 143 4.62 21.04 20.76
CA ASN A 143 3.63 21.92 21.37
C ASN A 143 3.00 22.88 20.34
N ASP A 144 3.82 23.51 19.50
CA ASP A 144 3.36 24.45 18.47
C ASP A 144 2.60 23.73 17.36
N LEU A 145 3.13 22.60 16.89
CA LEU A 145 2.50 21.80 15.84
C LEU A 145 1.13 21.29 16.29
N ASN A 146 0.95 20.96 17.58
CA ASN A 146 -0.31 20.48 18.15
C ASN A 146 -1.39 21.57 18.29
N LEU A 147 -1.02 22.85 18.26
CA LEU A 147 -2.00 23.94 18.17
C LEU A 147 -2.71 23.95 16.81
N ILE A 148 -2.05 23.45 15.76
CA ILE A 148 -2.61 23.43 14.41
C ILE A 148 -3.50 22.18 14.26
N SER A 149 -4.77 22.41 13.94
CA SER A 149 -5.72 21.32 13.72
C SER A 149 -5.22 20.38 12.64
N ARG A 150 -5.17 19.08 12.95
CA ARG A 150 -4.86 18.06 11.94
C ARG A 150 -5.99 18.02 10.92
N GLY A 151 -5.60 18.07 9.67
CA GLY A 151 -6.45 17.84 8.53
C GLY A 151 -6.51 16.36 8.28
N ASP A 152 -7.70 15.91 7.93
CA ASP A 152 -7.94 14.54 7.54
C ASP A 152 -8.20 14.55 6.03
N ILE A 153 -7.20 14.15 5.24
CA ILE A 153 -7.42 13.92 3.79
C ILE A 153 -8.19 12.63 3.59
N ASP A 154 -8.18 11.74 4.58
CA ASP A 154 -8.89 10.48 4.54
C ASP A 154 -10.41 10.68 4.69
N ALA A 155 -10.88 11.93 4.84
CA ALA A 155 -12.29 12.32 4.78
C ALA A 155 -12.88 12.37 3.34
N VAL A 156 -12.06 12.16 2.31
CA VAL A 156 -12.51 11.45 1.10
C VAL A 156 -11.94 10.05 1.21
N GLU A 157 -12.70 9.17 1.85
CA GLU A 157 -12.38 7.75 1.95
C GLU A 157 -12.07 7.21 0.54
N LEU A 158 -10.81 6.88 0.25
CA LEU A 158 -10.58 5.63 -0.45
C LEU A 158 -11.01 4.56 0.57
N ASN A 159 -12.31 4.26 0.59
CA ASN A 159 -12.92 3.20 1.37
C ASN A 159 -12.39 1.88 0.83
N PHE A 160 -11.11 1.60 1.06
CA PHE A 160 -10.61 0.25 0.98
C PHE A 160 -11.30 -0.50 2.10
N HIS A 161 -12.36 -1.20 1.73
CA HIS A 161 -13.01 -2.11 2.64
C HIS A 161 -12.11 -3.31 2.80
N SER A 162 -11.98 -3.78 4.06
CA SER A 162 -11.35 -5.06 4.28
C SER A 162 -12.10 -6.12 3.48
N SER A 163 -11.34 -6.97 2.80
CA SER A 163 -11.86 -8.09 2.04
C SER A 163 -11.03 -9.31 2.41
N TYR A 164 -11.69 -10.45 2.49
CA TYR A 164 -11.03 -11.70 2.79
C TYR A 164 -11.82 -12.82 2.13
N LEU A 165 -11.13 -13.57 1.28
CA LEU A 165 -11.68 -14.73 0.63
C LEU A 165 -11.37 -15.95 1.50
N GLU A 166 -12.40 -16.50 2.14
CA GLU A 166 -12.34 -17.76 2.89
C GLU A 166 -12.07 -18.94 1.94
N ASP A 167 -11.66 -20.07 2.53
CA ASP A 167 -11.57 -21.37 1.84
C ASP A 167 -10.66 -21.40 0.59
N VAL A 168 -9.68 -20.50 0.50
CA VAL A 168 -8.60 -20.62 -0.48
C VAL A 168 -7.61 -21.68 0.02
N PRO A 169 -7.51 -22.85 -0.64
CA PRO A 169 -6.62 -23.90 -0.17
C PRO A 169 -5.17 -23.46 -0.27
N PHE A 170 -4.33 -24.05 0.57
CA PHE A 170 -2.91 -23.74 0.63
C PHE A 170 -2.03 -24.93 0.28
N THR A 171 -0.97 -24.69 -0.48
CA THR A 171 0.16 -25.61 -0.63
C THR A 171 1.48 -24.84 -0.74
N SER A 172 2.54 -25.43 -0.21
CA SER A 172 3.92 -25.05 -0.54
C SER A 172 4.26 -25.60 -1.93
N GLN A 173 5.09 -24.90 -2.71
CA GLN A 173 5.60 -25.40 -4.00
C GLN A 173 6.40 -26.70 -3.86
N ALA A 174 6.94 -26.95 -2.65
CA ALA A 174 7.46 -28.23 -2.23
C ALA A 174 6.59 -28.79 -1.09
N PRO A 175 5.49 -29.54 -1.38
CA PRO A 175 4.53 -29.98 -0.35
C PRO A 175 5.14 -30.85 0.76
N TYR A 176 6.21 -31.57 0.42
CA TYR A 176 6.97 -32.45 1.32
C TYR A 176 8.40 -31.93 1.59
N PHE A 177 8.71 -30.68 1.23
CA PHE A 177 10.02 -30.04 1.44
C PHE A 177 11.17 -30.67 0.64
N ASP A 178 10.85 -31.35 -0.46
CA ASP A 178 11.86 -31.86 -1.38
C ASP A 178 12.27 -30.78 -2.38
N TRP A 179 13.24 -29.97 -1.96
CA TRP A 179 13.83 -28.92 -2.80
C TRP A 179 14.87 -29.46 -3.79
N THR A 180 15.11 -30.77 -3.84
CA THR A 180 16.06 -31.37 -4.78
C THR A 180 15.44 -31.62 -6.16
N ASP A 181 14.11 -31.76 -6.23
CA ASP A 181 13.37 -31.73 -7.49
C ASP A 181 13.21 -30.28 -7.97
N LYS A 182 13.80 -29.98 -9.13
CA LYS A 182 13.76 -28.63 -9.72
C LYS A 182 12.36 -28.15 -10.04
N ARG A 183 11.42 -29.05 -10.32
CA ARG A 183 10.01 -28.68 -10.57
C ARG A 183 9.34 -28.16 -9.30
N GLN A 184 9.72 -28.67 -8.13
CA GLN A 184 9.28 -28.13 -6.85
C GLN A 184 10.06 -26.85 -6.50
N GLN A 185 11.37 -26.80 -6.78
CA GLN A 185 12.21 -25.62 -6.53
C GLN A 185 11.78 -24.38 -7.32
N ASP A 186 11.30 -24.57 -8.56
CA ASP A 186 10.86 -23.50 -9.45
C ASP A 186 9.32 -23.45 -9.61
N GLY A 187 8.57 -24.21 -8.80
CA GLY A 187 7.13 -24.44 -8.99
C GLY A 187 6.19 -23.40 -8.38
N CYS A 188 6.63 -22.14 -8.22
CA CYS A 188 5.83 -21.12 -7.54
C CYS A 188 4.61 -20.67 -8.36
N GLU A 189 4.74 -20.65 -9.68
CA GLU A 189 3.67 -20.33 -10.63
C GLU A 189 2.61 -21.44 -10.66
N GLU A 190 3.02 -22.71 -10.76
CA GLU A 190 2.12 -23.87 -10.76
C GLU A 190 1.37 -24.00 -9.43
N ALA A 191 2.07 -23.83 -8.30
CA ALA A 191 1.44 -23.89 -6.98
C ALA A 191 0.42 -22.76 -6.78
N SER A 192 0.75 -21.53 -7.21
CA SER A 192 -0.16 -20.38 -7.14
C SER A 192 -1.40 -20.58 -7.99
N ALA A 193 -1.23 -21.03 -9.24
CA ALA A 193 -2.33 -21.33 -10.14
C ALA A 193 -3.21 -22.47 -9.61
N LEU A 194 -2.61 -23.52 -9.07
CA LEU A 194 -3.33 -24.64 -8.46
C LEU A 194 -4.22 -24.19 -7.29
N MET A 195 -3.67 -23.41 -6.35
CA MET A 195 -4.45 -22.88 -5.22
C MET A 195 -5.65 -22.07 -5.71
N ALA A 196 -5.44 -21.19 -6.69
CA ALA A 196 -6.50 -20.35 -7.22
C ALA A 196 -7.56 -21.13 -8.01
N VAL A 197 -7.17 -22.13 -8.82
CA VAL A 197 -8.10 -22.98 -9.57
C VAL A 197 -8.92 -23.86 -8.63
N LYS A 198 -8.29 -24.42 -7.59
CA LYS A 198 -8.99 -25.22 -6.57
C LYS A 198 -10.02 -24.39 -5.81
N TRP A 199 -9.64 -23.18 -5.38
CA TRP A 199 -10.58 -22.22 -4.79
C TRP A 199 -11.75 -21.91 -5.74
N ALA A 200 -11.46 -21.62 -7.00
CA ALA A 200 -12.48 -21.27 -7.98
C ALA A 200 -13.48 -22.40 -8.26
N ARG A 201 -13.01 -23.65 -8.18
CA ARG A 201 -13.84 -24.86 -8.36
C ARG A 201 -14.50 -25.33 -7.08
N GLU A 202 -14.22 -24.68 -5.95
CA GLU A 202 -14.69 -25.11 -4.62
C GLU A 202 -14.21 -26.53 -4.28
N GLU A 203 -12.97 -26.83 -4.66
CA GLU A 203 -12.32 -28.12 -4.43
C GLU A 203 -11.29 -28.03 -3.30
N ASP A 204 -11.25 -29.06 -2.47
CA ASP A 204 -10.18 -29.25 -1.50
C ASP A 204 -8.83 -29.55 -2.18
N LEU A 205 -7.75 -29.34 -1.44
CA LEU A 205 -6.39 -29.67 -1.86
C LEU A 205 -5.63 -30.34 -0.73
N ASN A 206 -5.18 -31.58 -0.95
CA ASN A 206 -4.25 -32.23 -0.04
C ASN A 206 -2.81 -32.25 -0.59
N LYS A 207 -1.83 -32.56 0.27
CA LYS A 207 -0.40 -32.51 -0.10
C LYS A 207 0.01 -33.46 -1.23
N ASN A 208 -0.59 -34.65 -1.29
CA ASN A 208 -0.28 -35.62 -2.34
C ASN A 208 -0.80 -35.12 -3.69
N GLU A 209 -2.04 -34.62 -3.72
CA GLU A 209 -2.62 -34.01 -4.91
C GLU A 209 -1.81 -32.80 -5.35
N ALA A 210 -1.44 -31.91 -4.41
CA ALA A 210 -0.61 -30.75 -4.71
C ALA A 210 0.72 -31.13 -5.34
N LEU A 211 1.43 -32.12 -4.77
CA LEU A 211 2.68 -32.60 -5.33
C LEU A 211 2.47 -33.14 -6.75
N GLN A 212 1.49 -34.02 -6.94
CA GLN A 212 1.24 -34.63 -8.25
C GLN A 212 0.86 -33.58 -9.30
N GLU A 213 0.04 -32.60 -8.94
CA GLU A 213 -0.36 -31.55 -9.88
C GLU A 213 0.77 -30.58 -10.23
N ILE A 214 1.57 -30.14 -9.25
CA ILE A 214 2.74 -29.29 -9.52
C ILE A 214 3.68 -29.99 -10.50
N LEU A 215 4.02 -31.26 -10.26
CA LEU A 215 4.93 -32.01 -11.14
C LEU A 215 4.36 -32.19 -12.55
N LYS A 216 3.06 -32.55 -12.66
CA LYS A 216 2.41 -32.74 -13.96
C LYS A 216 2.27 -31.43 -14.74
N ALA A 217 1.95 -30.33 -14.06
CA ALA A 217 1.90 -29.01 -14.67
C ALA A 217 3.27 -28.62 -15.23
N SER A 218 4.34 -28.75 -14.44
CA SER A 218 5.70 -28.46 -14.92
C SER A 218 6.11 -29.36 -16.10
N ASP A 219 5.79 -30.66 -16.06
CA ASP A 219 6.06 -31.59 -17.17
C ASP A 219 5.26 -31.18 -18.44
N TYR A 220 3.98 -30.83 -18.29
CA TYR A 220 3.15 -30.35 -19.40
C TYR A 220 3.69 -29.05 -20.02
N LEU A 221 4.07 -28.07 -19.19
CA LEU A 221 4.66 -26.82 -19.64
C LEU A 221 5.97 -27.08 -20.39
N LYS A 222 6.79 -27.98 -19.86
CA LYS A 222 8.05 -28.36 -20.51
C LYS A 222 7.82 -29.01 -21.87
N ASP A 223 6.88 -29.93 -21.97
CA ASP A 223 6.60 -30.68 -23.20
C ASP A 223 5.89 -29.83 -24.26
N THR A 224 4.99 -28.94 -23.83
CA THR A 224 4.15 -28.13 -24.74
C THR A 224 4.83 -26.82 -25.15
N TYR A 225 5.47 -26.14 -24.20
CA TYR A 225 6.02 -24.79 -24.39
C TYR A 225 7.56 -24.74 -24.31
N GLY A 226 8.20 -25.85 -23.93
CA GLY A 226 9.66 -25.94 -23.86
C GLY A 226 10.26 -25.35 -22.58
N GLU A 227 9.45 -24.78 -21.69
CA GLU A 227 9.88 -24.12 -20.45
C GLU A 227 8.77 -24.16 -19.40
N TYR A 228 9.14 -24.31 -18.13
CA TYR A 228 8.23 -24.29 -16.97
C TYR A 228 8.68 -23.32 -15.88
N ARG A 229 9.87 -22.71 -16.02
CA ARG A 229 10.49 -21.87 -14.99
C ARG A 229 10.33 -20.39 -15.33
N ASP A 230 10.19 -19.58 -14.28
CA ASP A 230 10.14 -18.11 -14.37
C ASP A 230 9.10 -17.67 -15.40
N ILE A 231 7.85 -18.10 -15.23
CA ILE A 231 6.78 -17.87 -16.21
C ILE A 231 6.17 -16.47 -16.00
N SER A 232 6.13 -15.66 -17.06
CA SER A 232 5.51 -14.33 -17.03
C SER A 232 4.03 -14.39 -16.68
N ILE A 233 3.44 -13.28 -16.24
CA ILE A 233 2.02 -13.26 -15.89
C ILE A 233 1.10 -13.64 -17.05
N ASN A 234 1.46 -13.26 -18.29
CA ASN A 234 0.69 -13.57 -19.49
C ASN A 234 0.75 -15.05 -19.81
N ASP A 235 1.94 -15.64 -19.74
CA ASP A 235 2.13 -17.06 -20.01
C ASP A 235 1.58 -17.93 -18.86
N ALA A 236 1.64 -17.48 -17.62
CA ALA A 236 1.00 -18.18 -16.50
C ALA A 236 -0.53 -18.22 -16.69
N ASN A 237 -1.13 -17.11 -17.14
CA ASN A 237 -2.54 -17.06 -17.50
C ASN A 237 -2.90 -17.99 -18.66
N LEU A 238 -2.08 -18.02 -19.71
CA LEU A 238 -2.35 -18.84 -20.88
C LEU A 238 -2.00 -20.31 -20.65
N TRP A 239 -0.74 -20.60 -20.36
CA TRP A 239 -0.19 -21.95 -20.35
C TRP A 239 -0.66 -22.76 -19.14
N ILE A 240 -0.75 -22.13 -17.96
CA ILE A 240 -1.08 -22.84 -16.72
C ILE A 240 -2.59 -22.79 -16.47
N LEU A 241 -3.18 -21.60 -16.38
CA LEU A 241 -4.59 -21.46 -16.05
C LEU A 241 -5.50 -21.90 -17.20
N ASN A 242 -5.32 -21.34 -18.40
CA ASN A 242 -6.22 -21.60 -19.51
C ASN A 242 -5.99 -22.94 -20.20
N ASP A 243 -4.73 -23.35 -20.43
CA ASP A 243 -4.43 -24.55 -21.20
C ASP A 243 -4.34 -25.78 -20.31
N TYR A 244 -3.45 -25.78 -19.30
CA TYR A 244 -3.27 -26.93 -18.42
C TYR A 244 -4.51 -27.19 -17.55
N PHE A 245 -4.94 -26.19 -16.78
CA PHE A 245 -6.10 -26.34 -15.90
C PHE A 245 -7.44 -26.22 -16.64
N ASN A 246 -7.48 -25.76 -17.91
CA ASN A 246 -8.72 -25.48 -18.63
C ASN A 246 -9.66 -24.55 -17.84
N TYR A 247 -9.11 -23.50 -17.25
CA TYR A 247 -9.83 -22.52 -16.45
C TYR A 247 -9.69 -21.12 -17.04
N ARG A 248 -10.79 -20.59 -17.61
CA ARG A 248 -10.78 -19.36 -18.43
C ARG A 248 -11.46 -18.15 -17.79
N ASN A 249 -11.99 -18.27 -16.57
CA ASN A 249 -12.56 -17.13 -15.87
C ASN A 249 -11.45 -16.30 -15.21
N THR A 250 -10.56 -15.81 -16.07
CA THR A 250 -9.30 -15.18 -15.72
C THR A 250 -9.12 -13.90 -16.53
N LYS A 251 -8.42 -12.92 -15.95
CA LYS A 251 -8.11 -11.66 -16.63
C LYS A 251 -6.76 -11.12 -16.19
N VAL A 252 -5.88 -10.84 -17.15
CA VAL A 252 -4.63 -10.11 -16.87
C VAL A 252 -4.92 -8.62 -16.78
N LEU A 253 -4.43 -7.97 -15.73
CA LEU A 253 -4.38 -6.52 -15.59
C LEU A 253 -2.92 -6.07 -15.64
N LEU A 254 -2.66 -5.00 -16.40
CA LEU A 254 -1.32 -4.46 -16.61
C LEU A 254 -1.14 -3.16 -15.82
N ASP A 255 0.08 -2.95 -15.32
CA ASP A 255 0.51 -1.73 -14.62
C ASP A 255 -0.48 -1.26 -13.54
N VAL A 256 -0.87 -2.20 -12.68
CA VAL A 256 -1.90 -1.97 -11.66
C VAL A 256 -1.42 -1.06 -10.54
N THR A 257 -2.38 -0.40 -9.91
CA THR A 257 -2.22 0.32 -8.66
C THR A 257 -2.67 -0.55 -7.48
N VAL A 258 -2.31 -0.16 -6.26
CA VAL A 258 -2.83 -0.79 -5.02
C VAL A 258 -4.37 -0.83 -5.01
N LYS A 259 -5.01 0.24 -5.52
CA LYS A 259 -6.47 0.33 -5.57
C LYS A 259 -7.07 -0.75 -6.46
N ASP A 260 -6.46 -1.03 -7.59
CA ASP A 260 -6.97 -2.05 -8.52
C ASP A 260 -6.96 -3.43 -7.86
N ILE A 261 -5.90 -3.77 -7.11
CA ILE A 261 -5.82 -5.03 -6.35
C ILE A 261 -6.94 -5.10 -5.31
N ILE A 262 -7.10 -4.06 -4.50
CA ILE A 262 -8.12 -4.04 -3.43
C ILE A 262 -9.54 -4.07 -4.00
N ASP A 263 -9.81 -3.34 -5.08
CA ASP A 263 -11.11 -3.34 -5.75
C ASP A 263 -11.47 -4.73 -6.28
N GLU A 264 -10.51 -5.47 -6.83
CA GLU A 264 -10.73 -6.84 -7.32
C GLU A 264 -10.98 -7.83 -6.19
N LEU A 265 -10.21 -7.75 -5.09
CA LEU A 265 -10.46 -8.54 -3.89
C LEU A 265 -11.85 -8.23 -3.29
N GLY A 266 -12.26 -6.95 -3.29
CA GLY A 266 -13.59 -6.51 -2.84
C GLY A 266 -14.74 -7.01 -3.71
N LYS A 267 -14.49 -7.37 -4.97
CA LYS A 267 -15.46 -8.04 -5.86
C LYS A 267 -15.55 -9.55 -5.61
N GLY A 268 -14.72 -10.09 -4.71
CA GLY A 268 -14.63 -11.53 -4.45
C GLY A 268 -13.76 -12.28 -5.45
N ASN A 269 -12.84 -11.59 -6.14
CA ASN A 269 -11.87 -12.21 -7.03
C ASN A 269 -10.56 -12.52 -6.29
N LEU A 270 -9.89 -13.61 -6.64
CA LEU A 270 -8.50 -13.84 -6.24
C LEU A 270 -7.54 -13.11 -7.17
N VAL A 271 -6.36 -12.79 -6.65
CA VAL A 271 -5.28 -12.18 -7.43
C VAL A 271 -4.04 -13.07 -7.37
N ILE A 272 -3.45 -13.37 -8.50
CA ILE A 272 -2.10 -13.94 -8.61
C ILE A 272 -1.16 -12.83 -9.10
N ALA A 273 -0.01 -12.68 -8.47
CA ALA A 273 0.95 -11.66 -8.86
C ALA A 273 2.40 -12.20 -8.84
N PRO A 274 3.26 -11.72 -9.75
CA PRO A 274 4.69 -11.99 -9.74
C PRO A 274 5.43 -10.96 -8.86
N PHE A 275 6.44 -11.43 -8.15
CA PHE A 275 7.18 -10.66 -7.16
C PHE A 275 8.69 -10.81 -7.30
N ASN A 276 9.40 -9.75 -6.94
CA ASN A 276 10.75 -9.86 -6.42
C ASN A 276 10.68 -10.38 -4.97
N GLY A 277 10.88 -11.68 -4.78
CA GLY A 277 10.78 -12.31 -3.47
C GLY A 277 11.77 -11.77 -2.43
N GLN A 278 12.89 -11.19 -2.86
CA GLN A 278 13.86 -10.56 -1.96
C GLN A 278 13.33 -9.26 -1.34
N LEU A 279 12.44 -8.54 -2.05
CA LEU A 279 11.81 -7.31 -1.54
C LEU A 279 10.62 -7.58 -0.62
N LEU A 280 10.10 -8.81 -0.61
CA LEU A 280 9.04 -9.21 0.32
C LEU A 280 9.53 -9.26 1.78
N ASN A 281 10.85 -9.39 1.99
CA ASN A 281 11.46 -9.49 3.32
C ASN A 281 10.82 -10.56 4.21
N ASN A 282 10.36 -11.68 3.61
CA ASN A 282 9.76 -12.77 4.37
C ASN A 282 10.84 -13.50 5.18
N PRO A 283 10.78 -13.50 6.53
CA PRO A 283 11.78 -14.12 7.39
C PRO A 283 11.80 -15.65 7.30
N HIS A 284 10.83 -16.26 6.61
CA HIS A 284 10.75 -17.69 6.41
C HIS A 284 11.42 -18.18 5.12
N PHE A 285 11.91 -17.27 4.28
CA PHE A 285 12.76 -17.64 3.16
C PHE A 285 14.18 -17.96 3.61
N THR A 286 14.86 -18.82 2.85
CA THR A 286 16.28 -19.09 3.04
C THR A 286 17.13 -18.03 2.34
N GLY A 287 18.21 -17.58 2.98
CA GLY A 287 19.07 -16.54 2.43
C GLY A 287 18.33 -15.22 2.22
N ALA A 288 18.48 -14.63 1.03
CA ALA A 288 17.76 -13.40 0.65
C ALA A 288 16.33 -13.66 0.16
N GLY A 289 15.95 -14.93 -0.05
CA GLY A 289 14.73 -15.29 -0.76
C GLY A 289 14.88 -15.31 -2.29
N PRO A 290 13.83 -15.76 -2.99
CA PRO A 290 13.88 -15.95 -4.43
C PRO A 290 13.86 -14.61 -5.18
N GLU A 291 14.64 -14.51 -6.26
CA GLU A 291 14.66 -13.31 -7.11
C GLU A 291 13.36 -13.16 -7.93
N ARG A 292 12.77 -14.28 -8.34
CA ARG A 292 11.50 -14.41 -9.05
C ARG A 292 10.60 -15.30 -8.22
N HIS A 293 9.39 -14.83 -7.98
CA HIS A 293 8.42 -15.50 -7.14
C HIS A 293 7.01 -15.21 -7.62
N MET A 294 6.07 -16.09 -7.31
CA MET A 294 4.65 -15.88 -7.57
C MET A 294 3.84 -16.37 -6.37
N LEU A 295 2.82 -15.60 -5.98
CA LEU A 295 1.92 -15.97 -4.89
C LEU A 295 0.49 -15.49 -5.13
N VAL A 296 -0.42 -16.00 -4.31
CA VAL A 296 -1.85 -15.64 -4.32
C VAL A 296 -2.11 -14.56 -3.26
N ILE A 297 -2.76 -13.47 -3.65
CA ILE A 297 -3.34 -12.48 -2.75
C ILE A 297 -4.83 -12.82 -2.60
N ARG A 298 -5.27 -13.01 -1.35
CA ARG A 298 -6.62 -13.48 -1.00
C ARG A 298 -7.39 -12.53 -0.08
N GLY A 299 -6.83 -11.37 0.22
CA GLY A 299 -7.52 -10.38 1.02
C GLY A 299 -6.68 -9.15 1.30
N TYR A 300 -7.35 -8.15 1.84
CA TYR A 300 -6.75 -6.90 2.31
C TYR A 300 -7.41 -6.54 3.64
N ASP A 301 -6.61 -6.23 4.65
CA ASP A 301 -7.08 -5.69 5.93
C ASP A 301 -6.78 -4.18 5.95
N ALA A 302 -7.84 -3.38 5.83
CA ALA A 302 -7.74 -1.93 5.81
C ALA A 302 -7.32 -1.31 7.14
N LYS A 303 -7.56 -2.01 8.26
CA LYS A 303 -7.20 -1.54 9.60
C LYS A 303 -5.70 -1.68 9.85
N GLU A 304 -5.13 -2.80 9.42
CA GLU A 304 -3.70 -3.10 9.57
C GLU A 304 -2.87 -2.63 8.36
N ASP A 305 -3.52 -2.26 7.25
CA ASP A 305 -2.90 -1.91 5.97
C ASP A 305 -1.98 -3.02 5.44
N VAL A 306 -2.51 -4.24 5.44
CA VAL A 306 -1.79 -5.45 5.01
C VAL A 306 -2.58 -6.23 3.97
N PHE A 307 -1.87 -6.83 3.01
CA PHE A 307 -2.42 -7.86 2.15
C PHE A 307 -2.27 -9.24 2.81
N ILE A 308 -3.32 -10.05 2.71
CA ILE A 308 -3.34 -11.43 3.18
C ILE A 308 -3.09 -12.33 1.98
N THR A 309 -2.13 -13.23 2.09
CA THR A 309 -1.62 -14.03 0.98
C THR A 309 -1.60 -15.52 1.29
N ASN A 310 -1.54 -16.34 0.24
CA ASN A 310 -1.06 -17.71 0.29
C ASN A 310 0.26 -17.75 -0.50
N ASP A 311 1.38 -17.78 0.23
CA ASP A 311 2.74 -17.76 -0.32
C ASP A 311 3.32 -19.17 -0.48
N PRO A 312 3.44 -19.72 -1.71
CA PRO A 312 3.90 -21.09 -1.90
C PRO A 312 5.40 -21.28 -1.61
N GLY A 313 6.18 -20.20 -1.46
CA GLY A 313 7.63 -20.26 -1.24
C GLY A 313 8.04 -20.76 0.14
N THR A 314 7.08 -20.96 1.05
CA THR A 314 7.33 -21.43 2.40
C THR A 314 6.12 -22.13 3.00
N ARG A 315 6.33 -23.10 3.91
CA ARG A 315 5.21 -23.72 4.67
C ARG A 315 4.44 -22.78 5.58
N TYR A 316 4.99 -21.60 5.85
CA TYR A 316 4.37 -20.57 6.67
C TYR A 316 3.57 -19.56 5.84
N GLY A 317 3.35 -19.86 4.55
CA GLY A 317 2.76 -18.92 3.61
C GLY A 317 1.25 -18.82 3.64
N GLU A 318 0.55 -19.75 4.29
CA GLU A 318 -0.90 -19.71 4.44
C GLU A 318 -1.33 -18.50 5.27
N ASN A 319 -2.21 -17.66 4.71
CA ASN A 319 -2.67 -16.42 5.34
C ASN A 319 -1.53 -15.49 5.80
N TYR A 320 -0.38 -15.55 5.14
CA TYR A 320 0.74 -14.71 5.49
C TYR A 320 0.40 -13.25 5.15
N LYS A 321 0.67 -12.35 6.11
CA LYS A 321 0.36 -10.92 6.00
C LYS A 321 1.60 -10.14 5.62
N TYR A 322 1.51 -9.41 4.51
CA TYR A 322 2.55 -8.47 4.10
C TYR A 322 2.03 -7.03 4.22
N PRO A 323 2.84 -6.08 4.73
CA PRO A 323 2.51 -4.65 4.65
C PRO A 323 2.21 -4.24 3.21
N ALA A 324 1.16 -3.44 3.01
CA ALA A 324 0.66 -3.13 1.67
C ALA A 324 1.72 -2.46 0.78
N ASP A 325 2.53 -1.58 1.36
CA ASP A 325 3.65 -0.92 0.68
C ASP A 325 4.75 -1.91 0.27
N THR A 326 5.09 -2.83 1.16
CA THR A 326 6.13 -3.86 0.96
C THR A 326 5.70 -4.82 -0.14
N LEU A 327 4.48 -5.35 -0.06
CA LEU A 327 3.95 -6.27 -1.08
C LEU A 327 3.84 -5.57 -2.43
N PHE A 328 3.26 -4.38 -2.48
CA PHE A 328 3.07 -3.66 -3.74
C PHE A 328 4.41 -3.24 -4.38
N ALA A 329 5.38 -2.79 -3.56
CA ALA A 329 6.72 -2.48 -4.05
C ALA A 329 7.40 -3.71 -4.67
N ALA A 330 7.20 -4.89 -4.07
CA ALA A 330 7.77 -6.13 -4.55
C ALA A 330 7.13 -6.68 -5.84
N ILE A 331 5.93 -6.25 -6.25
CA ILE A 331 5.32 -6.71 -7.51
C ILE A 331 6.23 -6.33 -8.67
N ARG A 332 6.66 -7.35 -9.42
CA ARG A 332 7.55 -7.23 -10.58
C ARG A 332 7.35 -8.42 -11.51
N ASP A 333 6.68 -8.18 -12.62
CA ASP A 333 6.55 -9.14 -13.71
C ASP A 333 7.91 -9.35 -14.39
N TYR A 334 8.09 -10.54 -14.97
CA TYR A 334 9.34 -10.98 -15.57
C TYR A 334 9.08 -11.77 -16.85
N ALA A 335 10.06 -11.81 -17.75
CA ALA A 335 9.92 -12.53 -19.02
C ALA A 335 10.05 -14.05 -18.81
N THR A 336 9.20 -14.81 -19.49
CA THR A 336 9.24 -16.27 -19.47
C THR A 336 10.60 -16.83 -19.86
N GLY A 337 11.20 -17.58 -18.94
CA GLY A 337 12.44 -18.33 -19.16
C GLY A 337 13.48 -18.17 -18.06
N TYR A 338 14.20 -19.25 -17.83
CA TYR A 338 15.11 -19.40 -16.70
C TYR A 338 16.18 -18.30 -16.60
N HIS A 339 16.09 -17.50 -15.54
CA HIS A 339 16.94 -16.36 -15.21
C HIS A 339 17.15 -15.37 -16.37
N LYS A 340 16.11 -15.13 -17.18
CA LYS A 340 16.20 -14.09 -18.21
C LYS A 340 16.41 -12.69 -17.57
N PRO A 341 17.19 -11.80 -18.20
CA PRO A 341 17.40 -10.46 -17.71
C PRO A 341 16.08 -9.71 -17.49
N ILE A 342 15.95 -9.05 -16.34
CA ILE A 342 14.82 -8.20 -15.99
C ILE A 342 15.22 -6.76 -16.31
N ASN A 343 14.63 -6.20 -17.37
CA ASN A 343 15.00 -4.87 -17.89
C ASN A 343 13.99 -3.78 -17.50
N GLU A 344 12.81 -4.17 -17.03
CA GLU A 344 11.71 -3.27 -16.68
C GLU A 344 10.97 -3.81 -15.45
N GLU A 345 10.38 -2.91 -14.66
CA GLU A 345 9.53 -3.26 -13.53
C GLU A 345 8.07 -2.96 -13.88
N ARG A 346 7.34 -4.00 -14.28
CA ARG A 346 5.91 -3.92 -14.63
C ARG A 346 5.08 -4.55 -13.52
N LYS A 347 4.01 -3.88 -13.10
CA LYS A 347 3.13 -4.36 -12.03
C LYS A 347 1.90 -5.02 -12.64
N ASN A 348 2.09 -6.21 -13.18
CA ASN A 348 1.02 -6.95 -13.84
C ASN A 348 0.52 -8.08 -12.93
N ILE A 349 -0.78 -8.38 -12.99
CA ILE A 349 -1.43 -9.39 -12.15
C ILE A 349 -2.46 -10.21 -12.95
N ILE A 350 -2.85 -11.36 -12.43
CA ILE A 350 -3.99 -12.16 -12.91
C ILE A 350 -5.12 -12.05 -11.89
N ILE A 351 -6.31 -11.76 -12.39
CA ILE A 351 -7.57 -11.84 -11.64
C ILE A 351 -8.21 -13.18 -11.94
N ILE A 352 -8.66 -13.88 -10.90
CA ILE A 352 -9.34 -15.18 -10.96
C ILE A 352 -10.74 -15.00 -10.35
N SER A 353 -11.79 -15.31 -11.11
CA SER A 353 -13.19 -15.09 -10.70
C SER A 353 -13.98 -16.40 -10.73
N LYS A 354 -14.80 -16.71 -9.73
CA LYS A 354 -15.65 -17.91 -9.75
C LYS A 354 -16.60 -17.96 -10.96
#